data_AF-A0A0H2SIL1-F1
#
_entry.id   AF-A0A0H2SIL1-F1
#
_cell.length_a   1.000
_cell.length_b   1.000
_cell.length_c   1.000
_cell.angle_alpha   90.00
_cell.angle_beta   90.00
_cell.angle_gamma   90.00
#
_symmetry.space_group_name_H-M   'P 1'
#
loop_
_entity.id
_entity.type
_entity.pdbx_description
1 polymer ?
#
loop_
_entity_poly.entity_id
_entity_poly.type
_entity_poly.pdbx_seq_one_letter_code
_entity_poly.pdbx_strand_id
1 'polypeptide(L)'
;MSVIINTIILLSVLGFLSGTFLAFAEKKFEVKEDVRVIFAENLLPGINCGACGYPGCSGFAKGFVNGDVKPEGCLPGKRQGVPEKLARLSKMSDDELRKIWEEINEDPDKIKEKF
;
A
#
# COMPACT_ATOMS: atom_id res chain seq x y z
N MET A 1 45.24 10.42 -1.99
CA MET A 1 44.74 9.32 -2.86
C MET A 1 44.17 8.16 -2.05
N SER A 2 44.88 7.64 -1.03
CA SER A 2 44.44 6.47 -0.25
C SER A 2 43.15 6.66 0.54
N VAL A 3 42.93 7.84 1.13
CA VAL A 3 41.69 8.14 1.87
C VAL A 3 40.45 8.05 0.97
N ILE A 4 40.55 8.57 -0.26
CA ILE A 4 39.44 8.57 -1.23
C ILE A 4 39.08 7.14 -1.62
N ILE A 5 40.08 6.31 -1.93
CA ILE A 5 39.89 4.90 -2.30
C ILE A 5 39.29 4.10 -1.14
N ASN A 6 39.80 4.29 0.08
CA ASN A 6 39.30 3.58 1.26
C ASN A 6 37.84 3.93 1.56
N THR A 7 37.45 5.20 1.43
CA THR A 7 36.05 5.63 1.62
C THR A 7 35.12 4.99 0.59
N ILE A 8 35.55 4.94 -0.68
CA ILE A 8 34.75 4.30 -1.75
C ILE A 8 34.54 2.82 -1.44
N ILE A 9 35.60 2.10 -1.06
CA ILE A 9 35.51 0.67 -0.74
C ILE A 9 34.59 0.45 0.46
N LEU A 10 34.75 1.24 1.53
CA LEU A 10 33.94 1.12 2.74
C LEU A 10 32.45 1.32 2.45
N LEU A 11 32.08 2.40 1.75
CA LEU A 11 30.70 2.70 1.42
C LEU A 11 30.10 1.66 0.45
N SER A 12 30.89 1.15 -0.50
CA SER A 12 30.43 0.12 -1.44
C SER A 12 30.12 -1.18 -0.71
N VAL A 13 30.99 -1.62 0.20
CA VAL A 13 30.78 -2.84 0.99
C VAL A 13 29.57 -2.68 1.91
N LEU A 14 29.46 -1.54 2.60
CA LEU A 14 28.33 -1.28 3.50
C LEU A 14 27.00 -1.25 2.73
N GLY A 15 26.97 -0.56 1.58
CA GLY A 15 25.79 -0.48 0.72
C GLY A 15 25.39 -1.84 0.16
N PHE A 16 26.35 -2.63 -0.30
CA PHE A 16 26.09 -3.98 -0.82
C PHE A 16 25.57 -4.92 0.26
N LEU A 17 26.19 -4.92 1.45
CA LEU A 17 25.75 -5.74 2.58
C LEU A 17 24.35 -5.34 3.05
N SER A 18 24.11 -4.04 3.22
CA SER A 18 22.82 -3.52 3.68
C SER A 18 21.72 -3.78 2.66
N GLY A 19 21.98 -3.57 1.36
CA GLY A 19 21.03 -3.84 0.29
C GLY A 19 20.68 -5.33 0.19
N THR A 20 21.67 -6.21 0.24
CA THR A 20 21.43 -7.67 0.22
C THR A 20 20.63 -8.12 1.43
N PHE A 21 20.95 -7.58 2.61
CA PHE A 21 20.22 -7.87 3.84
C PHE A 21 18.76 -7.42 3.77
N LEU A 22 18.49 -6.20 3.27
CA LEU A 22 17.14 -5.69 3.08
C LEU A 22 16.33 -6.51 2.07
N ALA A 23 16.93 -6.90 0.94
CA ALA A 23 16.28 -7.75 -0.05
C ALA A 23 15.93 -9.15 0.49
N PHE A 24 16.79 -9.70 1.36
CA PHE A 24 16.47 -10.94 2.08
C PHE A 24 15.34 -10.75 3.09
N ALA A 25 15.36 -9.65 3.85
CA ALA A 25 14.33 -9.33 4.82
C ALA A 25 12.96 -9.14 4.16
N GLU A 26 12.89 -8.42 3.03
CA GLU A 26 11.67 -8.23 2.23
C GLU A 26 11.00 -9.57 1.90
N LYS A 27 11.76 -10.51 1.31
CA LYS A 27 11.23 -11.84 0.96
C LYS A 27 10.89 -12.70 2.17
N LYS A 28 11.63 -12.55 3.26
CA LYS A 28 11.44 -13.39 4.45
C LYS A 28 10.27 -12.94 5.32
N PHE A 29 10.01 -11.63 5.34
CA PHE A 29 8.97 -10.99 6.16
C PHE A 29 7.79 -10.48 5.33
N GLU A 30 7.63 -10.99 4.11
CA GLU A 30 6.47 -10.70 3.27
C GLU A 30 5.19 -11.11 4.02
N VAL A 31 4.39 -10.11 4.40
CA VAL A 31 3.11 -10.31 5.06
C VAL A 31 2.03 -10.42 3.99
N LYS A 32 1.26 -11.51 4.01
CA LYS A 32 0.05 -11.62 3.18
C LYS A 32 -0.97 -10.59 3.64
N GLU A 33 -1.11 -9.50 2.91
CA GLU A 33 -2.12 -8.48 3.21
C GLU A 33 -3.52 -8.98 2.81
N ASP A 34 -4.53 -8.57 3.57
CA ASP A 34 -5.93 -8.82 3.23
C ASP A 34 -6.26 -8.10 1.91
N VAL A 35 -6.81 -8.83 0.95
CA VAL A 35 -7.20 -8.30 -0.38
C VAL A 35 -8.08 -7.05 -0.24
N ARG A 36 -8.96 -7.00 0.76
CA ARG A 36 -9.80 -5.81 1.00
C ARG A 36 -8.98 -4.57 1.34
N VAL A 37 -7.89 -4.73 2.08
CA VAL A 37 -7.00 -3.63 2.46
C VAL A 37 -6.25 -3.14 1.22
N ILE A 38 -5.77 -4.05 0.38
CA ILE A 38 -5.10 -3.72 -0.88
C ILE A 38 -6.04 -2.90 -1.78
N PHE A 39 -7.29 -3.34 -1.92
CA PHE A 39 -8.30 -2.60 -2.69
C PHE A 39 -8.60 -1.24 -2.07
N ALA A 40 -8.87 -1.18 -0.77
CA ALA A 40 -9.15 0.07 -0.09
C ALA A 40 -8.00 1.07 -0.25
N GLU A 41 -6.74 0.62 -0.08
CA GLU A 41 -5.55 1.47 -0.22
C GLU A 41 -5.38 2.01 -1.64
N ASN A 42 -5.56 1.17 -2.66
CA ASN A 42 -5.41 1.58 -4.06
C ASN A 42 -6.53 2.48 -4.56
N LEU A 43 -7.68 2.51 -3.88
CA LEU A 43 -8.75 3.47 -4.16
C LEU A 43 -8.50 4.84 -3.52
N LEU A 44 -7.53 4.96 -2.60
CA LEU A 44 -7.18 6.22 -1.97
C LEU A 44 -6.24 7.08 -2.86
N PRO A 45 -6.10 8.38 -2.56
CA PRO A 45 -5.22 9.26 -3.33
C PRO A 45 -3.72 8.98 -3.17
N GLY A 46 -3.29 8.15 -2.21
CA GLY A 46 -1.88 7.81 -1.98
C GLY A 46 -1.00 8.94 -1.40
N ILE A 47 -1.56 10.10 -1.06
CA ILE A 47 -0.79 11.28 -0.64
C ILE A 47 -0.30 11.24 0.81
N ASN A 48 -0.73 10.26 1.62
CA ASN A 48 -0.27 10.04 3.00
C ASN A 48 -0.32 11.29 3.91
N CYS A 49 -1.32 12.17 3.72
CA CYS A 49 -1.39 13.46 4.42
C CYS A 49 -1.78 13.40 5.91
N GLY A 50 -2.26 12.26 6.42
CA GLY A 50 -2.64 12.10 7.83
C GLY A 50 -3.90 12.84 8.30
N ALA A 51 -4.60 13.57 7.43
CA ALA A 51 -5.78 14.37 7.80
C ALA A 51 -6.96 13.53 8.36
N CYS A 52 -6.98 12.23 8.11
CA CYS A 52 -7.97 11.29 8.64
C CYS A 52 -7.61 10.73 10.04
N GLY A 53 -6.45 11.08 10.60
CA GLY A 53 -5.99 10.59 11.91
C GLY A 53 -5.31 9.21 11.89
N TYR A 54 -5.08 8.64 10.70
CA TYR A 54 -4.40 7.34 10.52
C TYR A 54 -2.99 7.52 9.92
N PRO A 55 -2.05 6.60 10.22
CA PRO A 55 -0.70 6.63 9.66
C PRO A 55 -0.75 6.25 8.17
N GLY A 56 -0.84 7.26 7.31
CA GLY A 56 -0.87 7.11 5.86
C GLY A 56 -2.17 6.51 5.31
N CYS A 57 -2.19 6.30 3.99
CA CYS A 57 -3.29 5.71 3.25
C CYS A 57 -3.50 4.23 3.61
N SER A 58 -2.42 3.46 3.77
CA SER A 58 -2.49 2.06 4.24
C SER A 58 -3.13 1.94 5.63
N GLY A 59 -2.77 2.83 6.56
CA GLY A 59 -3.37 2.85 7.90
C GLY A 59 -4.88 3.14 7.85
N PHE A 60 -5.29 4.09 7.01
CA PHE A 60 -6.72 4.37 6.79
C PHE A 60 -7.44 3.17 6.16
N ALA A 61 -6.84 2.53 5.15
CA ALA A 61 -7.41 1.36 4.49
C ALA A 61 -7.63 0.20 5.47
N LYS A 62 -6.67 -0.07 6.35
CA LYS A 62 -6.78 -1.05 7.44
C LYS A 62 -7.90 -0.70 8.42
N GLY A 63 -7.96 0.56 8.87
CA GLY A 63 -9.04 1.04 9.74
C GLY A 63 -10.41 0.97 9.09
N PHE A 64 -10.51 1.25 7.79
CA PHE A 64 -11.75 1.11 7.03
C PHE A 64 -12.23 -0.34 6.95
N VAL A 65 -11.34 -1.29 6.62
CA VAL A 65 -11.68 -2.72 6.55
C VAL A 65 -12.06 -3.28 7.92
N ASN A 66 -11.44 -2.79 8.99
CA ASN A 66 -11.79 -3.17 10.37
C ASN A 66 -13.10 -2.53 10.88
N GLY A 67 -13.68 -1.59 10.14
CA GLY A 67 -14.90 -0.87 10.53
C GLY A 67 -14.67 0.30 11.50
N ASP A 68 -13.43 0.69 11.74
CA ASP A 68 -13.05 1.80 12.63
C ASP A 68 -13.30 3.17 11.99
N VAL A 69 -13.43 3.23 10.66
CA VAL A 69 -13.54 4.47 9.88
C VAL A 69 -14.63 4.38 8.82
N LYS A 70 -15.30 5.51 8.58
CA LYS A 70 -16.30 5.64 7.52
C LYS A 70 -15.66 5.97 6.15
N PRO A 71 -16.29 5.60 5.02
CA PRO A 71 -15.82 5.95 3.67
C PRO A 71 -15.51 7.43 3.47
N GLU A 72 -16.25 8.33 4.12
CA GLU A 72 -16.11 9.79 3.98
C GLU A 72 -14.92 10.36 4.76
N GLY A 73 -14.20 9.52 5.53
CA GLY A 73 -13.08 9.94 6.36
C GLY A 73 -11.86 10.45 5.57
N CYS A 74 -11.72 10.07 4.29
CA CYS A 74 -10.67 10.58 3.43
C CYS A 74 -11.05 11.95 2.83
N LEU A 75 -10.81 13.04 3.57
CA LEU A 75 -11.07 14.41 3.12
C LEU A 75 -10.48 14.75 1.73
N PRO A 76 -9.19 14.50 1.42
CA PRO A 76 -8.62 14.85 0.11
C PRO A 76 -9.20 13.99 -1.02
N GLY A 77 -9.68 12.78 -0.70
CA GLY A 77 -10.28 11.86 -1.67
C GLY A 77 -11.73 12.19 -2.05
N LYS A 78 -12.42 13.06 -1.31
CA LYS A 78 -13.86 13.35 -1.53
C LYS A 78 -14.16 13.81 -2.95
N ARG A 79 -13.36 14.74 -3.50
CA ARG A 79 -13.56 15.24 -4.87
C ARG A 79 -13.19 14.22 -5.96
N GLN A 80 -12.47 13.16 -5.60
CA GLN A 80 -12.03 12.11 -6.52
C GLN A 80 -12.98 10.90 -6.52
N GLY A 81 -14.08 10.96 -5.77
CA GLY A 81 -15.04 9.86 -5.69
C GLY A 81 -14.61 8.71 -4.77
N VAL A 82 -13.66 8.96 -3.86
CA VAL A 82 -13.16 7.94 -2.92
C VAL A 82 -14.26 7.39 -2.01
N PRO A 83 -15.14 8.20 -1.40
CA PRO A 83 -16.21 7.69 -0.56
C PRO A 83 -17.14 6.70 -1.29
N GLU A 84 -17.47 6.98 -2.55
CA GLU A 84 -18.33 6.15 -3.39
C GLU A 84 -17.64 4.82 -3.74
N LYS A 85 -16.34 4.87 -4.09
CA LYS A 85 -15.53 3.69 -4.37
C LYS A 85 -15.37 2.79 -3.14
N LEU A 86 -15.12 3.37 -1.97
CA LEU A 86 -15.03 2.62 -0.71
C LEU A 86 -16.38 2.06 -0.27
N ALA A 87 -17.47 2.80 -0.45
CA ALA A 87 -18.81 2.29 -0.20
C ALA A 87 -19.17 1.13 -1.14
N ARG A 88 -18.75 1.19 -2.41
CA ARG A 88 -18.86 0.06 -3.35
C ARG A 88 -18.06 -1.15 -2.85
N LEU A 89 -16.82 -0.94 -2.42
CA LEU A 89 -15.95 -1.99 -1.87
C LEU A 89 -16.58 -2.69 -0.66
N SER A 90 -17.17 -1.95 0.28
CA SER A 90 -17.82 -2.53 1.47
C SER A 90 -19.04 -3.42 1.20
N LYS A 91 -19.62 -3.32 0.00
CA LYS A 91 -20.78 -4.13 -0.40
C LYS A 91 -20.41 -5.41 -1.14
N MET A 92 -19.15 -5.55 -1.54
CA MET A 92 -18.67 -6.72 -2.28
C MET A 92 -18.28 -7.81 -1.29
N SER A 93 -18.50 -9.06 -1.70
CA SER A 93 -18.06 -10.24 -0.95
C SER A 93 -16.57 -10.51 -1.17
N ASP A 94 -15.93 -11.19 -0.21
CA ASP A 94 -14.51 -11.56 -0.30
C ASP A 94 -14.22 -12.42 -1.55
N ASP A 95 -15.16 -13.27 -1.97
CA ASP A 95 -15.03 -14.10 -3.17
C ASP A 95 -15.06 -13.28 -4.48
N GLU A 96 -15.87 -12.23 -4.54
CA GLU A 96 -15.90 -11.32 -5.69
C GLU A 96 -14.61 -10.53 -5.81
N LEU A 97 -14.06 -10.06 -4.68
CA LEU A 97 -12.81 -9.33 -4.66
C LEU A 97 -11.62 -10.19 -5.06
N ARG A 98 -11.60 -11.47 -4.65
CA ARG A 98 -10.58 -12.43 -5.10
C ARG A 98 -10.63 -12.70 -6.59
N LYS A 99 -11.81 -12.83 -7.18
CA LYS A 99 -11.95 -12.97 -8.64
C LYS A 99 -11.38 -11.75 -9.37
N ILE A 100 -11.69 -10.55 -8.89
CA ILE A 100 -11.16 -9.32 -9.50
C ILE A 100 -9.64 -9.26 -9.33
N TRP A 101 -9.11 -9.66 -8.17
CA TRP A 101 -7.67 -9.73 -7.90
C TRP A 101 -6.94 -10.69 -8.85
N GLU A 102 -7.52 -11.86 -9.12
CA GLU A 102 -7.00 -12.82 -10.09
C GLU A 102 -7.12 -12.30 -11.53
N GLU A 103 -8.23 -11.66 -11.89
CA GLU A 103 -8.44 -11.07 -13.23
C GLU A 103 -7.41 -9.99 -13.56
N ILE A 104 -7.00 -9.20 -12.57
CA ILE A 104 -5.97 -8.17 -12.75
C ILE A 104 -4.55 -8.72 -12.63
N ASN A 105 -4.40 -10.04 -12.45
CA ASN A 105 -3.13 -10.73 -12.30
C ASN A 105 -2.32 -10.22 -11.09
N GLU A 106 -3.01 -9.99 -9.98
CA GLU A 106 -2.44 -9.54 -8.71
C GLU A 106 -1.73 -8.17 -8.79
N ASP A 107 -2.14 -7.34 -9.74
CA ASP A 107 -1.58 -6.01 -10.00
C ASP A 107 -2.45 -4.92 -9.32
N PRO A 108 -1.97 -4.29 -8.22
CA PRO A 108 -2.75 -3.28 -7.49
C PRO A 108 -3.10 -2.04 -8.32
N ASP A 109 -2.29 -1.66 -9.29
CA ASP A 109 -2.48 -0.43 -10.06
C ASP A 109 -3.74 -0.51 -10.95
N LYS A 110 -4.11 -1.72 -11.37
CA LYS A 110 -5.30 -1.99 -12.21
C LYS A 110 -6.62 -1.96 -11.44
N ILE A 111 -6.59 -1.89 -10.11
CA ILE A 111 -7.81 -1.84 -9.28
C ILE A 111 -8.69 -0.64 -9.65
N LYS A 112 -8.07 0.50 -9.98
CA LYS A 112 -8.79 1.73 -10.36
C LYS A 112 -9.58 1.61 -11.65
N GLU A 113 -9.23 0.67 -12.53
CA GLU A 113 -9.96 0.43 -13.79
C GLU A 113 -11.25 -0.37 -13.56
N LYS A 114 -11.31 -1.14 -12.46
CA LYS A 114 -12.46 -1.95 -12.06
C LYS A 114 -13.45 -1.15 -11.18
N PHE A 115 -13.02 -0.01 -10.63
CA PHE A 115 -13.74 0.82 -9.65
C PHE A 115 -14.06 2.23 -10.14
#